data_AF-A0A1Y5P9U5-F1
#
_entry.id   AF-A0A1Y5P9U5-F1
#
_cell.length_a   1.000
_cell.length_b   1.000
_cell.length_c   1.000
_cell.angle_alpha   90.00
_cell.angle_beta   90.00
_cell.angle_gamma   90.00
#
_symmetry.space_group_name_H-M   'P 1'
#
loop_
_entity.id
_entity.type
_entity.pdbx_description
1 polymer ?
#
loop_
_entity_poly.entity_id
_entity_poly.type
_entity_poly.pdbx_seq_one_letter_code
_entity_poly.pdbx_strand_id
1 'polypeptide(L)'
;MTAPRPQLQKPAGVIRGYFDQINEIAQDAARTDDAGRWGIDGWVRLIHNLLDLQMRTYAGAVQVALAGPSWWLEPTSTKPVPPDPIEVARRPYPRSVSIVQPFERVGRPDIRIPLQALTFGPPILGPEQTSIQITLTDDRFTGANYTGTLRLRRADGAGQDTEAVTVTVGL
;
A
#
# COMPACT_ATOMS: atom_id res chain seq x y z
N MET A 1 30.10 -2.84 28.50
CA MET A 1 28.75 -2.52 28.00
C MET A 1 28.62 -3.09 26.60
N THR A 2 27.93 -4.21 26.45
CA THR A 2 27.81 -4.95 25.18
C THR A 2 26.65 -4.38 24.39
N ALA A 3 26.90 -3.89 23.17
CA ALA A 3 25.86 -3.35 22.29
C ALA A 3 24.76 -4.41 22.03
N PRO A 4 23.48 -4.01 21.95
CA PRO A 4 22.38 -4.93 21.72
C PRO A 4 22.52 -5.60 20.35
N ARG A 5 22.44 -6.94 20.33
CA ARG A 5 22.58 -7.74 19.10
C ARG A 5 21.42 -7.42 18.13
N PRO A 6 21.69 -7.01 16.88
CA PRO A 6 20.65 -6.59 15.92
C PRO A 6 19.65 -7.71 15.58
N GLN A 7 20.00 -8.97 15.83
CA GLN A 7 19.13 -10.14 15.60
C GLN A 7 17.93 -10.19 16.56
N LEU A 8 18.01 -9.57 17.75
CA LEU A 8 16.89 -9.48 18.70
C LEU A 8 15.96 -8.29 18.45
N GLN A 9 16.36 -7.34 17.60
CA GLN A 9 15.56 -6.15 17.30
C GLN A 9 14.42 -6.43 16.33
N LYS A 10 14.59 -7.40 15.41
CA LYS A 10 13.56 -7.79 14.44
C LYS A 10 12.29 -8.38 15.08
N PRO A 11 12.36 -9.39 15.97
CA PRO A 11 11.15 -9.92 16.62
C PRO A 11 10.49 -8.88 17.55
N ALA A 12 11.27 -8.01 18.19
CA ALA A 12 10.74 -6.92 19.02
C ALA A 12 9.97 -5.86 18.19
N GLY A 13 10.38 -5.60 16.95
CA GLY A 13 9.70 -4.68 16.04
C GLY A 13 8.35 -5.21 15.56
N VAL A 14 8.27 -6.51 15.23
CA VAL A 14 7.01 -7.16 14.81
C VAL A 14 6.00 -7.19 15.96
N ILE A 15 6.44 -7.53 17.17
CA ILE A 15 5.58 -7.57 18.37
C ILE A 15 5.10 -6.15 18.72
N ARG A 16 5.96 -5.12 18.66
CA ARG A 16 5.54 -3.73 18.87
C ARG A 16 4.53 -3.27 17.83
N GLY A 17 4.78 -3.51 16.55
CA GLY A 17 3.85 -3.13 15.49
C GLY A 17 2.47 -3.80 15.61
N TYR A 18 2.43 -5.03 16.12
CA TYR A 18 1.17 -5.72 16.44
C TYR A 18 0.41 -5.06 17.61
N PHE A 19 1.11 -4.71 18.70
CA PHE A 19 0.50 -3.99 19.82
C PHE A 19 0.05 -2.57 19.44
N ASP A 20 0.80 -1.88 18.60
CA ASP A 20 0.44 -0.55 18.10
C ASP A 20 -0.85 -0.62 17.26
N GLN A 21 -1.00 -1.65 16.42
CA GLN A 21 -2.22 -1.88 15.64
C GLN A 21 -3.43 -2.25 16.51
N ILE A 22 -3.25 -3.05 17.57
CA ILE A 22 -4.31 -3.32 18.56
C ILE A 22 -4.72 -2.02 19.27
N ASN A 23 -3.74 -1.21 19.66
CA ASN A 23 -4.00 0.05 20.36
C ASN A 23 -4.75 1.03 19.46
N GLU A 24 -4.41 1.09 18.16
CA GLU A 24 -5.12 1.91 17.19
C GLU A 24 -6.59 1.45 17.02
N ILE A 25 -6.83 0.13 16.89
CA ILE A 25 -8.19 -0.44 16.82
C ILE A 25 -8.98 -0.13 18.10
N ALA A 26 -8.36 -0.26 19.27
CA ALA A 26 -8.99 0.04 20.56
C ALA A 26 -9.32 1.53 20.72
N GLN A 27 -8.45 2.42 20.26
CA GLN A 27 -8.70 3.86 20.26
C GLN A 27 -9.77 4.28 19.25
N ASP A 28 -9.86 3.60 18.11
CA ASP A 28 -10.91 3.84 17.11
C ASP A 28 -12.27 3.36 17.61
N ALA A 29 -12.30 2.20 18.30
CA ALA A 29 -13.47 1.73 19.02
C ALA A 29 -13.91 2.73 20.09
N ALA A 30 -13.02 3.14 21.00
CA ALA A 30 -13.34 4.12 22.04
C ALA A 30 -13.89 5.44 21.47
N ARG A 31 -13.28 5.97 20.39
CA ARG A 31 -13.78 7.17 19.70
C ARG A 31 -15.17 6.99 19.07
N THR A 32 -15.48 5.77 18.62
CA THR A 32 -16.80 5.43 18.06
C THR A 32 -17.86 5.32 19.15
N ASP A 33 -17.49 4.86 20.34
CA ASP A 33 -18.34 4.85 21.55
C ASP A 33 -18.66 6.26 22.03
N ASP A 34 -17.61 7.07 22.23
CA ASP A 34 -17.72 8.45 22.69
C ASP A 34 -18.55 9.31 21.73
N ALA A 35 -18.53 8.99 20.42
CA ALA A 35 -19.33 9.67 19.41
C ALA A 35 -20.79 9.18 19.33
N GLY A 36 -21.21 8.25 20.19
CA GLY A 36 -22.56 7.69 20.20
C GLY A 36 -22.93 6.91 18.92
N ARG A 37 -21.93 6.48 18.14
CA ARG A 37 -22.11 5.81 16.84
C ARG A 37 -22.07 4.28 16.95
N TRP A 38 -22.32 3.75 18.14
CA TRP A 38 -22.32 2.33 18.41
C TRP A 38 -23.59 1.65 17.85
N GLY A 39 -23.57 1.39 16.54
CA GLY A 39 -24.57 0.62 15.81
C GLY A 39 -23.98 -0.65 15.19
N ILE A 40 -24.82 -1.41 14.47
CA ILE A 40 -24.42 -2.64 13.78
C ILE A 40 -23.21 -2.41 12.86
N ASP A 41 -23.16 -1.25 12.18
CA ASP A 41 -22.04 -0.89 11.30
C ASP A 41 -20.71 -0.70 12.05
N GLY A 42 -20.74 -0.16 13.28
CA GLY A 42 -19.55 -0.03 14.13
C GLY A 42 -19.04 -1.39 14.59
N TRP A 43 -19.94 -2.30 14.94
CA TRP A 43 -19.62 -3.68 15.35
C TRP A 43 -19.04 -4.50 14.19
N VAL A 44 -19.64 -4.40 13.00
CA VAL A 44 -19.13 -5.05 11.77
C VAL A 44 -17.74 -4.55 11.41
N ARG A 45 -17.48 -3.25 11.52
CA ARG A 45 -16.16 -2.65 11.26
C ARG A 45 -15.10 -3.11 12.25
N LEU A 46 -15.43 -3.17 13.55
CA LEU A 46 -14.52 -3.66 14.58
C LEU A 46 -14.09 -5.10 14.31
N ILE A 47 -15.04 -5.97 14.00
CA ILE A 47 -14.75 -7.38 13.68
C ILE A 47 -13.94 -7.52 12.41
N HIS A 48 -14.25 -6.72 11.38
CA HIS A 48 -13.45 -6.71 10.15
C HIS A 48 -12.01 -6.32 10.41
N ASN A 49 -11.77 -5.26 11.20
CA ASN A 49 -10.43 -4.80 11.51
C ASN A 49 -9.65 -5.82 12.34
N LEU A 50 -10.31 -6.52 13.27
CA LEU A 50 -9.70 -7.59 14.05
C LEU A 50 -9.37 -8.83 13.19
N LEU A 51 -10.28 -9.22 12.29
CA LEU A 51 -10.05 -10.33 11.35
C LEU A 51 -8.95 -9.99 10.34
N ASP A 52 -8.90 -8.77 9.80
CA ASP A 52 -7.85 -8.33 8.89
C ASP A 52 -6.49 -8.32 9.60
N LEU A 53 -6.42 -7.82 10.84
CA LEU A 53 -5.22 -7.88 11.67
C LEU A 53 -4.77 -9.34 11.91
N GLN A 54 -5.71 -10.23 12.22
CA GLN A 54 -5.43 -11.64 12.45
C GLN A 54 -4.91 -12.31 11.17
N MET A 55 -5.52 -12.04 10.02
CA MET A 55 -5.08 -12.57 8.72
C MET A 55 -3.69 -12.06 8.34
N ARG A 56 -3.37 -10.79 8.59
CA ARG A 56 -2.02 -10.24 8.37
C ARG A 56 -0.99 -10.89 9.30
N THR A 57 -1.37 -11.13 10.55
CA THR A 57 -0.49 -11.79 11.53
C THR A 57 -0.23 -13.24 11.13
N TYR A 58 -1.25 -13.96 10.65
CA TYR A 58 -1.07 -15.31 10.11
C TYR A 58 -0.24 -15.33 8.84
N ALA A 59 -0.47 -14.40 7.90
CA ALA A 59 0.34 -14.29 6.69
C ALA A 59 1.82 -14.02 7.03
N GLY A 60 2.09 -13.11 7.96
CA GLY A 60 3.45 -12.85 8.47
C GLY A 60 4.05 -14.07 9.16
N ALA A 61 3.28 -14.80 9.98
CA ALA A 61 3.75 -16.01 10.65
C ALA A 61 4.04 -17.15 9.66
N VAL A 62 3.21 -17.32 8.63
CA VAL A 62 3.45 -18.28 7.55
C VAL A 62 4.68 -17.89 6.73
N GLN A 63 4.87 -16.61 6.42
CA GLN A 63 6.09 -16.14 5.77
C GLN A 63 7.34 -16.43 6.62
N VAL A 64 7.28 -16.21 7.93
CA VAL A 64 8.38 -16.53 8.86
C VAL A 64 8.62 -18.04 8.95
N ALA A 65 7.55 -18.84 9.00
CA ALA A 65 7.64 -20.29 9.06
C ALA A 65 8.21 -20.89 7.75
N LEU A 66 7.79 -20.37 6.60
CA LEU A 66 8.30 -20.75 5.28
C LEU A 66 9.74 -20.29 5.05
N ALA A 67 10.15 -19.19 5.68
CA ALA A 67 11.53 -18.74 5.63
C ALA A 67 12.49 -19.73 6.32
N GLY A 68 12.03 -20.51 7.31
CA GLY A 68 12.90 -21.48 7.98
C GLY A 68 13.99 -20.82 8.84
N PRO A 69 14.94 -21.60 9.38
CA PRO A 69 15.91 -21.09 10.35
C PRO A 69 16.87 -20.08 9.70
N SER A 70 17.11 -18.97 10.40
CA SER A 70 17.73 -17.74 9.86
C SER A 70 19.16 -17.88 9.31
N TRP A 71 19.83 -18.99 9.57
CA TRP A 71 21.18 -19.32 9.08
C TRP A 71 21.22 -19.97 7.68
N TRP A 72 20.08 -20.40 7.12
CA TRP A 72 19.98 -21.03 5.79
C TRP A 72 19.33 -20.12 4.75
N LEU A 73 18.85 -18.96 5.17
CA LEU A 73 18.25 -17.97 4.29
C LEU A 73 19.32 -17.01 3.79
N GLU A 74 19.51 -16.94 2.48
CA GLU A 74 20.06 -15.73 1.88
C GLU A 74 19.21 -14.55 2.37
N PRO A 75 19.82 -13.40 2.72
CA PRO A 75 19.07 -12.24 3.18
C PRO A 75 18.02 -11.88 2.14
N THR A 76 16.77 -12.27 2.40
CA THR A 76 15.65 -11.96 1.53
C THR A 76 15.53 -10.44 1.54
N SER A 77 15.65 -9.86 0.34
CA SER A 77 15.53 -8.43 0.11
C SER A 77 14.31 -7.90 0.88
N THR A 78 14.54 -6.98 1.82
CA THR A 78 13.48 -6.24 2.51
C THR A 78 12.81 -5.21 1.59
N LYS A 79 13.12 -5.23 0.29
CA LYS A 79 12.45 -4.38 -0.69
C LYS A 79 11.01 -4.87 -0.82
N PRO A 80 10.02 -3.99 -0.68
CA PRO A 80 8.62 -4.32 -0.95
C PRO A 80 8.50 -5.07 -2.28
N VAL A 81 7.63 -6.09 -2.32
CA VAL A 81 7.29 -6.76 -3.57
C VAL A 81 6.85 -5.68 -4.55
N PRO A 82 7.42 -5.62 -5.77
CA PRO A 82 7.06 -4.59 -6.73
C PRO A 82 5.55 -4.67 -6.97
N PRO A 83 4.80 -3.57 -6.82
CA PRO A 83 3.35 -3.59 -6.97
C PRO A 83 2.98 -4.00 -8.39
N ASP A 84 1.83 -4.66 -8.51
CA ASP A 84 1.37 -5.19 -9.79
C ASP A 84 1.31 -4.08 -10.85
N PRO A 85 1.76 -4.37 -12.08
CA PRO A 85 1.71 -3.40 -13.16
C PRO A 85 0.26 -3.04 -13.47
N ILE A 86 0.01 -1.73 -13.59
CA ILE A 86 -1.27 -1.20 -14.04
C ILE A 86 -1.32 -1.30 -15.57
N GLU A 87 -2.28 -2.07 -16.06
CA GLU A 87 -2.54 -2.17 -17.49
C GLU A 87 -3.29 -0.94 -18.01
N VAL A 88 -2.78 -0.37 -19.10
CA VAL A 88 -3.41 0.75 -19.81
C VAL A 88 -3.52 0.44 -21.29
N ALA A 89 -4.49 1.05 -21.96
CA ALA A 89 -4.74 0.82 -23.38
C ALA A 89 -3.47 1.09 -24.21
N ARG A 90 -3.24 0.28 -25.24
CA ARG A 90 -2.12 0.45 -26.17
C ARG A 90 -2.33 1.67 -27.07
N ARG A 91 -1.28 2.47 -27.30
CA ARG A 91 -1.29 3.65 -28.19
C ARG A 91 0.01 3.76 -28.98
N PRO A 92 -0.03 4.28 -30.23
CA PRO A 92 1.13 4.38 -31.10
C PRO A 92 2.07 5.56 -30.79
N TYR A 93 1.84 6.26 -29.68
CA TYR A 93 2.59 7.46 -29.29
C TYR A 93 2.97 7.41 -27.81
N PRO A 94 4.05 8.10 -27.40
CA PRO A 94 4.46 8.15 -26.01
C PRO A 94 3.49 8.98 -25.16
N ARG A 95 3.32 8.59 -23.90
CA ARG A 95 2.36 9.20 -22.96
C ARG A 95 3.03 9.50 -21.62
N SER A 96 2.92 10.74 -21.14
CA SER A 96 3.31 11.13 -19.79
C SER A 96 2.21 10.73 -18.81
N VAL A 97 2.60 10.14 -17.68
CA VAL A 97 1.68 9.75 -16.61
C VAL A 97 1.62 10.85 -15.56
N SER A 98 0.42 11.22 -15.13
CA SER A 98 0.20 12.20 -14.06
C SER A 98 -0.99 11.81 -13.19
N ILE A 99 -1.03 12.27 -11.94
CA ILE A 99 -2.17 12.04 -11.05
C ILE A 99 -3.18 13.16 -11.24
N VAL A 100 -4.47 12.81 -11.36
CA VAL A 100 -5.60 13.76 -11.37
C VAL A 100 -6.31 13.76 -10.03
N GLN A 101 -6.62 12.56 -9.53
CA GLN A 101 -7.22 12.37 -8.22
C GLN A 101 -6.23 11.63 -7.31
N PRO A 102 -5.99 12.13 -6.09
CA PRO A 102 -5.16 11.45 -5.11
C PRO A 102 -5.64 10.02 -4.88
N PHE A 103 -4.71 9.15 -4.49
CA PHE A 103 -5.03 7.78 -4.10
C PHE A 103 -5.67 7.80 -2.71
N GLU A 104 -6.94 7.44 -2.64
CA GLU A 104 -7.73 7.36 -1.42
C GLU A 104 -7.84 5.91 -0.95
N ARG A 105 -7.75 5.67 0.35
CA ARG A 105 -7.84 4.30 0.89
C ARG A 105 -9.27 3.78 0.68
N VAL A 106 -9.38 2.58 0.14
CA VAL A 106 -10.67 1.90 -0.04
C VAL A 106 -11.34 1.74 1.33
N GLY A 107 -12.54 2.30 1.48
CA GLY A 107 -13.30 2.31 2.73
C GLY A 107 -12.91 3.40 3.75
N ARG A 108 -11.85 4.17 3.52
CA ARG A 108 -11.42 5.33 4.34
C ARG A 108 -10.95 6.50 3.47
N PRO A 109 -11.88 7.26 2.83
CA PRO A 109 -11.54 8.33 1.88
C PRO A 109 -10.83 9.54 2.52
N ASP A 110 -10.85 9.63 3.85
CA ASP A 110 -10.08 10.59 4.65
C ASP A 110 -8.58 10.29 4.65
N ILE A 111 -8.17 9.05 4.37
CA ILE A 111 -6.78 8.65 4.26
C ILE A 111 -6.35 8.72 2.80
N ARG A 112 -5.44 9.65 2.50
CA ARG A 112 -4.92 9.91 1.16
C ARG A 112 -3.41 9.75 1.11
N ILE A 113 -2.91 9.15 0.03
CA ILE A 113 -1.47 9.09 -0.22
C ILE A 113 -1.02 10.44 -0.77
N PRO A 114 -0.04 11.10 -0.14
CA PRO A 114 0.51 12.33 -0.67
C PRO A 114 1.34 12.04 -1.94
N LEU A 115 1.31 12.96 -2.90
CA LEU A 115 1.95 12.76 -4.22
C LEU A 115 3.46 12.47 -4.11
N GLN A 116 4.15 13.09 -3.15
CA GLN A 116 5.57 12.85 -2.90
C GLN A 116 5.90 11.45 -2.37
N ALA A 117 4.90 10.69 -1.92
CA ALA A 117 5.06 9.30 -1.49
C ALA A 117 4.89 8.29 -2.64
N LEU A 118 4.65 8.77 -3.87
CA LEU A 118 4.40 7.96 -5.05
C LEU A 118 5.44 8.23 -6.14
N THR A 119 6.00 7.16 -6.72
CA THR A 119 6.90 7.24 -7.87
C THR A 119 6.37 6.37 -9.01
N PHE A 120 6.40 6.89 -10.24
CA PHE A 120 5.98 6.16 -11.44
C PHE A 120 7.16 5.50 -12.14
N GLY A 121 7.00 4.22 -12.49
CA GLY A 121 7.93 3.45 -13.30
C GLY A 121 7.23 2.82 -14.49
N PRO A 122 7.44 3.27 -15.74
CA PRO A 122 8.20 4.44 -16.16
C PRO A 122 7.39 5.76 -16.02
N PRO A 123 8.05 6.93 -15.91
CA PRO A 123 7.37 8.23 -15.88
C PRO A 123 6.77 8.63 -17.25
N ILE A 124 7.36 8.11 -18.33
CA ILE A 124 6.86 8.22 -19.70
C ILE A 124 6.66 6.82 -20.22
N LEU A 125 5.43 6.50 -20.60
CA LEU A 125 5.08 5.27 -21.26
C LEU A 125 5.42 5.42 -22.74
N GLY A 126 6.30 4.57 -23.26
CA GLY A 126 6.69 4.57 -24.66
C GLY A 126 5.54 4.17 -25.60
N PRO A 127 5.74 4.33 -26.92
CA PRO A 127 4.79 3.80 -27.91
C PRO A 127 4.53 2.32 -27.68
N GLU A 128 3.28 1.91 -27.84
CA GLU A 128 2.80 0.53 -27.72
C GLU A 128 2.95 -0.12 -26.33
N GLN A 129 3.56 0.56 -25.36
CA GLN A 129 3.66 0.10 -23.98
C GLN A 129 2.31 0.24 -23.26
N THR A 130 2.03 -0.74 -22.40
CA THR A 130 0.73 -0.91 -21.72
C THR A 130 0.86 -1.03 -20.22
N SER A 131 2.06 -0.90 -19.65
CA SER A 131 2.33 -1.18 -18.24
C SER A 131 2.95 0.02 -17.53
N ILE A 132 2.35 0.40 -16.40
CA ILE A 132 2.85 1.45 -15.50
C ILE A 132 2.91 0.86 -14.10
N GLN A 133 3.99 1.13 -13.39
CA GLN A 133 4.16 0.75 -12.00
C GLN A 133 4.09 2.00 -11.11
N ILE A 134 3.45 1.86 -9.95
CA ILE A 134 3.39 2.89 -8.93
C ILE A 134 4.10 2.37 -7.69
N THR A 135 5.25 2.93 -7.37
CA THR A 135 6.04 2.54 -6.19
C THR A 135 5.78 3.51 -5.04
N LEU A 136 5.50 2.97 -3.85
CA LEU A 136 5.50 3.75 -2.62
C LEU A 136 6.92 4.04 -2.14
N THR A 137 7.13 5.26 -1.67
CA THR A 137 8.39 5.63 -0.99
C THR A 137 8.23 5.76 0.53
N ASP A 138 7.00 5.68 1.04
CA ASP A 138 6.68 5.80 2.47
C ASP A 138 5.91 4.57 2.95
N ASP A 139 6.54 3.78 3.82
CA ASP A 139 6.05 2.48 4.29
C ASP A 139 4.77 2.58 5.13
N ARG A 140 4.38 3.77 5.61
CA ARG A 140 3.14 3.95 6.39
C ARG A 140 1.86 3.68 5.57
N PHE A 141 1.97 3.72 4.24
CA PHE A 141 0.84 3.50 3.34
C PHE A 141 0.77 2.06 2.84
N THR A 142 1.78 1.24 3.14
CA THR A 142 1.88 -0.17 2.74
C THR A 142 0.85 -1.06 3.45
N GLY A 143 0.40 -2.12 2.79
CA GLY A 143 -0.59 -3.09 3.27
C GLY A 143 -2.04 -2.60 3.15
N ALA A 144 -2.35 -1.71 2.22
CA ALA A 144 -3.72 -1.24 2.00
C ALA A 144 -4.04 -1.03 0.51
N ASN A 145 -5.32 -1.09 0.18
CA ASN A 145 -5.80 -0.82 -1.17
C ASN A 145 -6.17 0.65 -1.29
N TYR A 146 -5.74 1.27 -2.38
CA TYR A 146 -6.06 2.66 -2.69
C TYR A 146 -6.58 2.79 -4.11
N THR A 147 -7.58 3.65 -4.28
CA THR A 147 -8.13 3.98 -5.60
C THR A 147 -7.77 5.43 -5.94
N GLY A 148 -7.28 5.64 -7.15
CA GLY A 148 -6.94 6.95 -7.67
C GLY A 148 -7.22 7.05 -9.16
N THR A 149 -7.09 8.25 -9.72
CA THR A 149 -7.26 8.47 -11.17
C THR A 149 -5.98 9.04 -11.75
N LEU A 150 -5.41 8.30 -12.70
CA LEU A 150 -4.29 8.70 -13.52
C LEU A 150 -4.77 9.41 -14.78
N ARG A 151 -3.94 10.31 -15.29
CA ARG A 151 -4.08 10.92 -16.61
C ARG A 151 -2.86 10.61 -17.43
N LEU A 152 -3.11 9.99 -18.56
CA LEU A 152 -2.17 9.75 -19.63
C LEU A 152 -2.34 10.89 -20.63
N ARG A 153 -1.29 11.67 -20.84
CA ARG A 153 -1.27 12.72 -21.86
C ARG A 153 -0.20 12.40 -22.88
N ARG A 154 -0.49 12.61 -24.15
CA ARG A 154 0.51 12.52 -25.22
C ARG A 154 1.74 13.38 -24.92
N ALA A 155 2.93 12.81 -25.11
CA ALA A 155 4.20 13.41 -24.68
C ALA A 155 5.11 13.87 -25.83
N ASP A 156 4.78 13.57 -27.09
CA ASP A 156 5.57 13.93 -28.28
C ASP A 156 5.31 15.37 -28.78
N GLY A 157 4.41 16.11 -28.13
CA GLY A 157 4.04 17.48 -28.51
C GLY A 157 3.18 17.59 -29.78
N ALA A 158 2.83 16.48 -30.42
CA ALA A 158 2.12 16.47 -31.71
C ALA A 158 0.58 16.40 -31.57
N GLY A 159 0.03 16.46 -30.35
CA GLY A 159 -1.41 16.42 -30.10
C GLY A 159 -1.81 16.68 -28.64
N GLN A 160 -3.12 16.80 -28.41
CA GLN A 160 -3.73 17.02 -27.09
C GLN A 160 -4.44 15.78 -26.54
N ASP A 161 -4.14 14.60 -27.11
CA ASP A 161 -4.77 13.33 -26.70
C ASP A 161 -4.53 13.10 -25.20
N THR A 162 -5.63 12.91 -24.47
CA THR A 162 -5.62 12.64 -23.04
C THR A 162 -6.60 11.54 -22.68
N GLU A 163 -6.21 10.70 -21.75
CA GLU A 163 -7.01 9.57 -21.26
C GLU A 163 -6.95 9.57 -19.73
N ALA A 164 -8.09 9.38 -19.09
CA ALA A 164 -8.20 9.21 -17.65
C ALA A 164 -8.41 7.73 -17.33
N VAL A 165 -7.62 7.18 -16.41
CA VAL A 165 -7.68 5.77 -16.00
C VAL A 165 -7.83 5.72 -14.48
N THR A 166 -8.95 5.17 -14.02
CA THR A 166 -9.15 4.87 -12.60
C THR A 166 -8.45 3.56 -12.28
N VAL A 167 -7.66 3.56 -11.23
CA VAL A 167 -6.79 2.44 -10.86
C VAL A 167 -6.96 2.16 -9.38
N THR A 168 -7.01 0.88 -9.03
CA THR A 168 -6.93 0.42 -7.65
C THR A 168 -5.65 -0.37 -7.50
N VAL A 169 -4.82 0.04 -6.56
CA VAL A 169 -3.53 -0.57 -6.28
C VAL A 169 -3.50 -1.07 -4.85
N GLY A 170 -3.06 -2.32 -4.67
CA GLY A 170 -2.58 -2.81 -3.39
C GLY A 170 -1.14 -2.35 -3.26
N LEU A 171 -0.89 -1.48 -2.28
CA LEU A 171 0.43 -0.94 -2.00
C LEU A 171 0.88 -1.39 -0.62
#